data_AF-A0A3B0YWJ6-F1
#
_entry.id   AF-A0A3B0YWJ6-F1
#
_cell.length_a   1.000
_cell.length_b   1.000
_cell.length_c   1.000
_cell.angle_alpha   90.00
_cell.angle_beta   90.00
_cell.angle_gamma   90.00
#
_symmetry.space_group_name_H-M   'P 1'
#
loop_
_entity.id
_entity.type
_entity.pdbx_description
1 polymer ?
#
loop_
_entity_poly.entity_id
_entity_poly.type
_entity_poly.pdbx_seq_one_letter_code
_entity_poly.pdbx_strand_id
1 'polypeptide(L)' 'AYRVGYLRRYAEMRSCPLEQAEHLEQLRALWYGERIHVAEAVQRPGPGVDTEDDLCIAEELMRAKMDEVE' A
#
# COMPACT_ATOMS: atom_id res chain seq x y z
N ALA A 1 -0.98 12.24 4.83
CA ALA A 1 -0.79 11.20 5.86
C ALA A 1 -2.14 10.82 6.46
N TYR A 2 -2.41 9.52 6.65
CA TYR A 2 -3.62 9.04 7.32
C TYR A 2 -3.63 9.50 8.78
N ARG A 3 -4.74 10.09 9.22
CA ARG A 3 -4.88 10.54 10.61
C ARG A 3 -5.42 9.39 11.46
N VAL A 4 -4.83 9.16 12.63
CA VAL A 4 -5.26 8.11 13.57
C VAL A 4 -6.77 8.13 13.83
N GLY A 5 -7.33 9.33 14.03
CA GLY A 5 -8.78 9.49 14.26
C GLY A 5 -9.64 9.04 13.07
N TYR A 6 -9.15 9.17 11.83
CA TYR A 6 -9.83 8.63 10.65
C TYR A 6 -9.72 7.10 10.63
N LEU A 7 -8.53 6.55 10.83
CA LEU A 7 -8.30 5.10 10.81
C LEU A 7 -9.18 4.35 11.82
N ARG A 8 -9.37 4.91 13.03
CA ARG A 8 -10.29 4.34 14.02
C ARG A 8 -11.74 4.29 13.53
N ARG A 9 -12.26 5.40 13.00
CA ARG A 9 -13.63 5.43 12.43
C ARG A 9 -13.78 4.49 11.25
N TYR A 10 -12.79 4.46 10.36
CA TYR A 10 -12.79 3.61 9.18
C TYR A 10 -12.86 2.12 9.54
N ALA A 11 -12.11 1.69 10.55
CA ALA A 11 -12.15 0.33 11.07
C ALA A 11 -13.53 -0.07 11.64
N GLU A 12 -14.31 0.90 12.14
CA GLU A 12 -15.68 0.69 12.66
C GLU A 12 -16.76 0.69 11.56
N MET A 13 -16.43 1.17 10.35
CA MET A 13 -17.37 1.17 9.21
C MET A 13 -17.66 -0.25 8.75
N ARG A 14 -18.93 -0.53 8.43
CA ARG A 14 -19.32 -1.81 7.82
C ARG A 14 -18.74 -1.90 6.41
N SER A 15 -18.41 -3.13 5.98
CA SER A 15 -18.01 -3.36 4.59
C SER A 15 -19.15 -3.00 3.64
N CYS A 16 -18.80 -2.42 2.50
CA CYS A 16 -19.78 -2.05 1.47
C CYS A 16 -19.89 -3.13 0.38
N PRO A 17 -20.99 -3.16 -0.41
CA PRO A 17 -21.13 -4.14 -1.49
C PRO A 17 -19.99 -4.08 -2.52
N LEU A 18 -19.49 -2.87 -2.84
CA LEU A 18 -18.40 -2.71 -3.81
C LEU A 18 -17.07 -3.28 -3.32
N GLU A 19 -16.75 -3.08 -2.04
CA GLU A 19 -15.57 -3.68 -1.42
C GLU A 19 -15.61 -5.21 -1.54
N GLN A 20 -16.76 -5.83 -1.30
CA GLN A 20 -16.92 -7.29 -1.36
C GLN A 20 -16.86 -7.81 -2.79
N ALA A 21 -17.44 -7.08 -3.74
CA ALA A 21 -17.45 -7.48 -5.15
C ALA A 21 -16.06 -7.44 -5.79
N GLU A 22 -15.25 -6.42 -5.45
CA GLU A 22 -13.93 -6.19 -6.06
C GLU A 22 -12.77 -6.68 -5.17
N HIS A 23 -13.04 -7.08 -3.93
CA HIS A 23 -12.04 -7.37 -2.90
C HIS A 23 -11.07 -6.18 -2.66
N LEU A 24 -11.59 -4.95 -2.70
CA LEU A 24 -10.83 -3.71 -2.54
C LEU A 24 -11.32 -2.89 -1.35
N GLU A 25 -10.55 -2.89 -0.25
CA GLU A 25 -10.91 -2.23 1.00
C GLU A 25 -11.17 -0.72 0.80
N GLN A 26 -10.35 -0.05 0.00
CA GLN A 26 -10.42 1.40 -0.23
C GLN A 26 -11.77 1.88 -0.79
N LEU A 27 -12.55 1.00 -1.40
CA LEU A 27 -13.89 1.32 -1.89
C LEU A 27 -14.86 1.64 -0.74
N ARG A 28 -14.61 1.12 0.47
CA ARG A 28 -15.38 1.48 1.67
C ARG A 28 -15.29 2.98 1.96
N ALA A 29 -14.10 3.57 1.84
CA ALA A 29 -13.91 5.00 2.06
C ALA A 29 -14.74 5.83 1.07
N LEU A 30 -14.64 5.50 -0.22
CA LEU A 30 -15.39 6.18 -1.28
C LEU A 30 -16.90 6.02 -1.11
N TRP A 31 -17.37 4.83 -0.70
CA TRP A 31 -18.78 4.54 -0.46
C TRP A 31 -19.38 5.42 0.65
N TYR A 32 -18.64 5.67 1.72
CA TYR A 32 -19.06 6.55 2.82
C TYR A 32 -18.78 8.06 2.57
N GLY A 33 -18.40 8.42 1.34
CA GLY A 33 -18.24 9.82 0.91
C GLY A 33 -16.88 10.44 1.21
N GLU A 34 -15.91 9.65 1.65
CA GLU A 34 -14.54 10.12 1.85
C GLU A 34 -13.79 10.25 0.51
N ARG A 35 -12.74 11.07 0.48
CA ARG A 35 -11.94 11.32 -0.74
C ARG A 35 -10.56 10.72 -0.61
N ILE A 36 -10.09 10.08 -1.67
CA ILE A 36 -8.73 9.56 -1.79
C ILE A 36 -7.96 10.42 -2.78
N HIS A 37 -6.89 11.07 -2.31
CA HIS A 37 -5.98 11.79 -3.17
C HIS A 37 -4.98 10.81 -3.81
N VAL A 38 -4.80 10.91 -5.12
CA VAL A 38 -3.87 10.09 -5.90
C VAL A 38 -2.95 11.03 -6.67
N ALA A 39 -1.65 10.74 -6.63
CA ALA A 39 -0.61 11.47 -7.35
C ALA A 39 0.40 10.49 -7.94
N GLU A 40 1.14 10.92 -8.96
CA GLU A 40 2.20 10.12 -9.54
C GLU A 40 3.35 9.94 -8.53
N ALA A 41 3.89 8.72 -8.48
CA ALA A 41 5.05 8.43 -7.65
C ALA A 41 6.29 9.11 -8.22
N VAL A 42 7.05 9.82 -7.39
CA VAL A 42 8.28 10.51 -7.79
C VAL A 42 9.36 9.52 -8.26
N GLN A 43 9.34 8.32 -7.71
CA GLN A 43 10.20 7.20 -8.13
C GLN A 43 9.39 5.92 -8.13
N ARG A 44 9.78 4.96 -8.98
CA ARG A 44 9.19 3.62 -8.93
C ARG A 44 9.56 2.96 -7.59
N PRO A 45 8.59 2.38 -6.86
CA PRO A 45 8.91 1.56 -5.69
C PRO A 45 9.71 0.33 -6.10
N GLY A 46 10.52 -0.20 -5.18
CA GLY A 46 11.19 -1.49 -5.36
C GLY A 46 10.19 -2.64 -5.42
N PRO A 47 10.63 -3.83 -5.84
CA PRO A 47 9.79 -5.02 -5.84
C PRO A 47 9.31 -5.37 -4.41
N GLY A 48 8.12 -5.96 -4.32
CA GLY A 48 7.65 -6.60 -3.08
C GLY A 48 8.45 -7.88 -2.79
N VAL A 49 8.35 -8.37 -1.57
CA VAL A 49 8.95 -9.66 -1.16
C VAL A 49 7.84 -10.56 -0.65
N ASP A 50 7.36 -11.45 -1.50
CA ASP A 50 6.23 -12.35 -1.21
C ASP A 50 6.64 -13.83 -1.24
N THR A 51 7.78 -14.16 -1.87
CA THR A 51 8.36 -15.50 -2.00
C THR A 51 9.83 -15.55 -1.61
N GLU A 52 10.39 -16.75 -1.43
CA GLU A 52 11.83 -16.92 -1.17
C GLU A 52 12.71 -16.38 -2.30
N ASP A 53 12.28 -16.48 -3.56
CA ASP A 53 13.01 -15.93 -4.69
C ASP A 53 13.05 -14.39 -4.65
N ASP A 54 11.94 -13.75 -4.23
CA ASP A 54 11.90 -12.30 -4.06
C ASP A 54 12.85 -11.82 -2.95
N LEU A 55 13.02 -12.63 -1.90
CA LEU A 55 13.98 -12.35 -0.83
C LEU A 55 15.41 -12.32 -1.37
N CYS A 56 15.80 -13.33 -2.16
CA CYS A 56 17.12 -13.37 -2.80
C CYS A 56 17.35 -12.11 -3.67
N ILE A 57 16.37 -11.72 -4.47
CA ILE A 57 16.45 -10.51 -5.30
C ILE A 57 16.60 -9.25 -4.42
N ALA A 58 15.84 -9.14 -3.34
CA ALA A 58 15.91 -8.01 -2.43
C ALA A 58 17.29 -7.91 -1.74
N GLU A 59 17.86 -9.04 -1.30
CA GLU A 59 19.20 -9.09 -0.70
C GLU A 59 20.30 -8.65 -1.69
N GLU A 60 20.23 -9.11 -2.94
CA GLU A 60 21.15 -8.68 -4.00
C GLU A 60 21.04 -7.18 -4.29
N LEU A 61 19.82 -6.65 -4.41
CA LEU A 61 19.57 -5.23 -4.63
C LEU A 61 20.10 -4.37 -3.46
N MET A 62 19.94 -4.84 -2.22
CA MET A 62 20.45 -4.14 -1.04
C MET A 62 21.98 -4.14 -1.01
N ARG A 63 22.63 -5.25 -1.38
CA ARG A 63 24.09 -5.32 -1.46
C ARG A 63 24.66 -4.42 -2.55
N ALA A 64 24.10 -4.48 -3.77
CA ALA A 64 24.51 -3.61 -4.87
C ALA A 64 24.38 -2.12 -4.52
N LYS A 65 23.32 -1.74 -3.80
CA LYS A 65 23.15 -0.37 -3.30
C LYS A 65 24.16 0.04 -2.24
N MET A 66 24.64 -0.89 -1.40
CA MET A 66 25.67 -0.59 -0.42
C MET A 66 27.01 -0.31 -1.10
N ASP A 67 27.33 -1.05 -2.16
CA ASP A 67 28.57 -0.88 -2.94
C ASP A 67 28.58 0.42 -3.77
N GLU A 68 27.41 0.96 -4.15
CA GLU A 68 27.30 2.26 -4.84
C GLU A 68 27.44 3.48 -3.91
N VAL A 69 27.35 3.28 -2.59
CA VAL A 69 27.41 4.34 -1.58
C VAL A 69 28.82 4.49 -0.98
N GLU A 70 29.70 3.49 -1.16
CA GLU A 70 31.15 3.57 -0.87
C GLU A 70 31.95 4.23 -2.00
#